data_AF-A0A517SA36-F1
#
_entry.id   AF-A0A517SA36-F1
#
_cell.length_a   1.000
_cell.length_b   1.000
_cell.length_c   1.000
_cell.angle_alpha   90.00
_cell.angle_beta   90.00
_cell.angle_gamma   90.00
#
_symmetry.space_group_name_H-M   'P 1'
#
loop_
_entity.id
_entity.type
_entity.pdbx_description
1 polymer ?
#
loop_
_entity_poly.entity_id
_entity_poly.type
_entity_poly.pdbx_seq_one_letter_code
_entity_poly.pdbx_strand_id
1 'polypeptide(L)' 'MNRKLTISIDEAVYVGLLATVGRGRIGAFLEGLARPLVVPGHLDAAYSEMAADAGREQAAEEWTEALLSDSHAAW' A
#
# COMPACT_ATOMS: atom_id res chain seq x y z
N MET A 1 7.40 11.53 6.86
CA MET A 1 7.06 12.97 6.80
C MET A 1 5.68 13.14 7.40
N ASN A 2 5.50 14.06 8.36
CA ASN A 2 4.22 14.21 9.06
C ASN A 2 3.52 15.50 8.61
N ARG A 3 2.21 15.42 8.37
CA ARG A 3 1.35 16.57 8.02
C ARG A 3 0.28 16.70 9.10
N LYS A 4 -0.04 17.93 9.50
CA LYS A 4 -1.12 18.20 10.45
C LYS A 4 -2.44 18.29 9.69
N LEU A 5 -3.41 17.48 10.09
CA LEU A 5 -4.78 17.50 9.57
C LEU A 5 -5.71 18.04 10.66
N THR A 6 -6.55 19.01 10.31
CA THR A 6 -7.63 19.50 11.18
C THR A 6 -8.95 18.93 10.66
N ILE A 7 -9.65 18.18 11.50
CA ILE A 7 -10.96 17.59 11.20
C ILE A 7 -11.99 18.08 12.22
N SER A 8 -13.25 18.15 11.80
CA SER A 8 -14.38 18.33 12.72
C SER A 8 -14.88 16.96 13.16
N ILE A 9 -15.09 16.79 14.46
CA ILE A 9 -15.65 15.57 15.05
C ILE A 9 -16.70 15.98 16.08
N ASP A 10 -17.59 15.05 16.41
CA ASP A 10 -18.55 15.22 17.48
C ASP A 10 -17.86 15.46 18.85
N GLU A 11 -18.46 16.32 19.67
CA GLU A 11 -17.90 16.72 20.96
C GLU A 11 -17.78 15.54 21.94
N ALA A 12 -18.79 14.66 21.99
CA ALA A 12 -18.75 13.48 22.86
C ALA A 12 -17.61 12.54 22.45
N VAL A 13 -17.36 12.42 21.13
CA VAL A 13 -16.23 11.66 20.60
C VAL A 13 -14.90 12.30 21.00
N TYR A 14 -14.76 13.62 20.88
CA TYR A 14 -13.54 14.32 21.31
C TYR A 14 -13.24 14.10 22.79
N VAL A 15 -14.24 14.23 23.66
CA VAL A 15 -14.11 14.01 25.11
C VAL A 15 -13.75 12.55 25.40
N GLY A 16 -14.41 11.60 24.74
CA GLY A 16 -14.11 10.16 24.88
C GLY A 16 -12.68 9.82 24.46
N LEU A 17 -12.20 10.39 23.35
CA LEU A 17 -10.82 10.24 22.89
C LEU A 17 -9.82 10.82 23.90
N LEU A 18 -10.12 12.00 24.45
CA LEU A 18 -9.27 12.65 25.43
C LEU A 18 -9.13 11.81 26.72
N ALA A 19 -10.25 11.26 27.20
CA ALA A 19 -10.29 10.44 28.42
C ALA A 19 -9.63 9.07 28.24
N THR A 20 -9.81 8.44 27.06
CA THR A 20 -9.37 7.06 26.82
C THR A 20 -7.93 6.98 26.31
N VAL A 21 -7.56 7.84 25.36
CA VAL A 21 -6.27 7.79 24.65
C VAL A 21 -5.23 8.70 25.31
N GLY A 22 -5.69 9.77 25.97
CA GLY A 22 -4.85 10.77 26.61
C GLY A 22 -4.41 11.91 25.68
N ARG A 23 -4.04 13.04 26.29
CA ARG A 23 -3.56 14.24 25.58
C ARG A 23 -2.31 13.93 24.75
N GLY A 24 -2.27 14.45 23.52
CA GLY A 24 -1.11 14.32 22.62
C GLY A 24 -0.98 12.97 21.88
N ARG A 25 -1.75 11.95 22.27
CA ARG A 25 -1.73 10.62 21.64
C ARG A 25 -2.85 10.39 20.61
N ILE A 26 -3.85 11.27 20.59
CA ILE A 26 -5.03 11.13 19.71
C ILE A 26 -4.63 11.04 18.23
N GLY A 27 -3.67 11.85 17.78
CA GLY A 27 -3.19 11.81 16.39
C GLY A 27 -2.60 10.46 16.00
N ALA A 28 -1.71 9.91 16.83
CA ALA A 28 -1.10 8.59 16.60
C ALA A 28 -2.13 7.45 16.64
N PHE A 29 -3.12 7.57 17.54
CA PHE A 29 -4.22 6.61 17.61
C PHE A 29 -5.08 6.61 16.35
N LEU A 30 -5.52 7.78 15.90
CA LEU A 30 -6.30 7.92 14.67
C LEU A 30 -5.50 7.50 13.43
N GLU A 31 -4.20 7.82 13.37
CA GLU A 31 -3.32 7.36 12.28
C GLU A 31 -3.24 5.83 12.26
N GLY A 32 -3.10 5.17 13.42
CA GLY A 32 -3.07 3.71 13.51
C GLY A 32 -4.36 3.05 12.99
N LEU A 33 -5.50 3.67 13.21
CA LEU A 33 -6.80 3.21 12.67
C LEU A 33 -6.94 3.49 11.18
N ALA A 34 -6.52 4.67 10.72
CA ALA A 34 -6.68 5.08 9.33
C ALA A 34 -5.71 4.37 8.38
N ARG A 35 -4.44 4.20 8.80
CA ARG A 35 -3.36 3.66 7.97
C ARG A 35 -3.71 2.36 7.23
N PRO A 36 -4.24 1.29 7.85
CA PRO A 36 -4.59 0.08 7.11
C PRO A 36 -5.75 0.26 6.12
N LEU A 37 -6.59 1.27 6.30
CA LEU A 37 -7.74 1.55 5.44
C LEU A 37 -7.38 2.42 4.23
N VAL A 38 -6.38 3.30 4.38
CA VAL A 38 -6.00 4.28 3.34
C VAL A 38 -4.65 4.00 2.69
N VAL A 39 -3.78 3.24 3.37
CA VAL A 39 -2.52 2.76 2.81
C VAL A 39 -2.67 1.26 2.62
N PRO A 40 -2.88 0.77 1.38
CA PRO A 40 -2.88 -0.66 1.13
C PRO A 40 -1.50 -1.20 1.52
N GLY A 41 -1.45 -2.11 2.49
CA GLY A 41 -0.21 -2.81 2.90
C GLY A 41 0.36 -3.76 1.84
N HIS A 42 -0.19 -3.70 0.61
CA HIS A 42 -0.07 -4.76 -0.37
C HIS A 42 0.91 -4.48 -1.50
N LEU A 43 1.34 -3.25 -1.76
CA LEU A 43 2.26 -3.04 -2.88
C LEU A 43 3.62 -3.67 -2.59
N ASP A 44 4.22 -3.39 -1.43
CA ASP A 44 5.54 -3.96 -1.10
C ASP A 44 5.48 -5.48 -0.95
N ALA A 45 4.41 -6.01 -0.35
CA ALA A 45 4.22 -7.46 -0.21
C ALA A 45 3.96 -8.13 -1.57
N ALA A 46 3.09 -7.58 -2.40
CA ALA A 46 2.81 -8.10 -3.74
C ALA A 46 4.03 -7.97 -4.67
N TYR A 47 4.82 -6.89 -4.58
CA TYR A 47 6.09 -6.76 -5.28
C TYR A 47 7.10 -7.80 -4.80
N SER A 48 7.16 -8.09 -3.50
CA SER A 48 8.05 -9.12 -2.97
C SER A 48 7.63 -10.52 -3.41
N GLU A 49 6.32 -10.83 -3.40
CA GLU A 49 5.78 -12.09 -3.90
C GLU A 49 5.99 -12.25 -5.41
N MET A 50 5.80 -11.18 -6.18
CA MET A 50 6.05 -11.17 -7.63
C MET A 50 7.54 -11.33 -7.96
N ALA A 51 8.44 -10.70 -7.19
CA ALA A 51 9.88 -10.86 -7.36
C ALA A 51 10.39 -12.26 -6.95
N ALA A 52 9.69 -12.96 -6.07
CA ALA A 52 10.03 -14.33 -5.67
C ALA A 52 9.53 -15.40 -6.68
N ASP A 53 8.67 -15.03 -7.62
CA ASP A 53 8.05 -15.92 -8.59
C ASP A 53 8.84 -15.97 -9.91
N ALA A 54 10.00 -16.62 -9.88
CA ALA A 54 10.89 -16.74 -11.04
C ALA A 54 10.27 -17.51 -12.22
N GLY A 55 9.28 -18.37 -11.96
CA GLY A 55 8.57 -19.10 -13.03
C GLY A 55 7.65 -18.19 -13.83
N ARG A 56 7.01 -17.22 -13.18
CA ARG A 56 6.20 -16.21 -13.86
C ARG A 56 7.07 -15.21 -14.64
N GLU A 57 8.25 -14.88 -14.13
CA GLU A 57 9.23 -14.05 -14.87
C GLU A 57 9.67 -14.73 -16.16
N GLN A 58 10.07 -16.01 -16.09
CA GLN A 58 10.47 -16.78 -17.28
C GLN A 58 9.34 -16.89 -18.31
N ALA A 59 8.09 -17.10 -17.88
CA ALA A 59 6.95 -17.10 -18.79
C ALA A 59 6.69 -15.72 -19.45
N ALA A 60 6.96 -14.63 -18.72
CA ALA A 60 6.85 -13.28 -19.27
C ALA A 60 7.99 -12.98 -20.26
N GLU A 61 9.23 -13.37 -19.95
CA GLU A 61 10.37 -13.32 -20.87
C GLU A 61 10.08 -14.10 -22.14
N GLU A 62 9.64 -15.36 -22.02
CA GLU A 62 9.25 -16.18 -23.18
C GLU A 62 8.13 -15.54 -24.00
N TRP A 63 7.12 -14.95 -23.36
CA TRP A 63 6.03 -14.27 -24.08
C TRP A 63 6.51 -13.02 -24.83
N THR A 64 7.46 -12.28 -24.24
CA THR A 64 8.01 -11.04 -24.82
C THR A 64 9.02 -11.34 -25.92
N GLU A 65 9.86 -12.37 -25.75
CA GLU A 65 10.86 -12.81 -26.71
C GLU A 65 10.27 -13.63 -27.87
N ALA A 66 9.16 -14.35 -27.64
CA ALA A 66 8.45 -15.07 -28.70
C ALA A 66 7.99 -14.14 -29.84
N LEU A 67 7.65 -12.88 -29.52
CA LEU A 67 7.31 -11.85 -30.52
C LEU A 67 8.51 -11.35 -31.34
N LEU A 68 9.73 -11.40 -30.77
CA LEU A 68 10.97 -11.01 -31.45
C LEU A 68 11.52 -12.12 -32.35
N SER A 69 11.30 -13.38 -31.99
CA SER A 69 11.72 -14.53 -32.81
C SER A 69 10.96 -14.63 -34.14
N ASP A 70 9.66 -14.36 -34.12
CA ASP A 70 8.80 -14.45 -35.31
C ASP A 70 9.08 -13.34 -36.34
N SER A 71 9.56 -12.18 -35.87
CA SER A 71 9.92 -11.04 -36.71
C SER A 71 11.31 -11.16 -37.37
N HIS A 72 12.23 -11.97 -36.81
CA HIS A 72 13.53 -12.28 -37.43
C HIS A 72 13.45 -13.42 -38.47
N ALA A 73 12.42 -14.27 -38.42
CA ALA A 73 12.22 -15.34 -39.40
C ALA A 73 11.63 -14.86 -40.74
N ALA A 74 11.18 -13.60 -40.81
CA ALA A 74 10.47 -13.01 -41.95
C ALA A 74 11.33 -12.09 -42.84
N TRP A 75 12.68 -12.16 -42.76
CA TRP A 75 13.60 -11.42 -43.64
C TRP A 75 14.54 -12.35 -44.41
#